data_AF-A0A914EP93-F1
#
_entry.id   AF-A0A914EP93-F1
#
_cell.length_a   1.000
_cell.length_b   1.000
_cell.length_c   1.000
_cell.angle_alpha   90.00
_cell.angle_beta   90.00
_cell.angle_gamma   90.00
#
_symmetry.space_group_name_H-M   'P 1'
#
loop_
_entity.id
_entity.type
_entity.pdbx_description
1 polymer ?
#
loop_
_entity_poly.entity_id
_entity_poly.type
_entity_poly.pdbx_seq_one_letter_code
_entity_poly.pdbx_strand_id
1 'polypeptide(L)'
;MYGEPANPKHLWEEFKKNFAEDFIHIAQRNADRRMKKWQSPTTEKIEQKNLPSEQMITLFIHLHDHEESLHKKTYFKFSNEATVENLKKEISSLWQFDERHQELYYNGDQINDPNSTLQKIGIKSKDTIIVKHIRWENWRQFTKMVEIAREAIKGKQEHKTKEAIDLAINQTKGLKEAKFFLAYPALLDIFTSFNKEFAPYVDADRAYMDRAAQDYFSMLFNDNPELPTVKSMCNPNPNSGAQSGLICRVTKDGVDVGSYYVKTHLSLSLRSSSSHQHADLREIFVYRLLQLIKVGPVVHFLPDVHHSTLGLYIATQEVPGFRTAAEVKMECLYLTDLHTSNYGLDINGKLCIVDFQIGSHAGSGKSALQEYLKGQKKLRSQVGKDCFRDYGFSKTVDEADKRITFQKKLFEQKPIYFNVSENYRQYFIKVKDNIKIFSEYFNNAD
;
A
#
# COMPACT_ATOMS: atom_id res chain seq x y z
N MET A 1 18.28 -10.14 -39.21
CA MET A 1 16.98 -9.45 -39.41
C MET A 1 16.43 -9.13 -38.04
N TYR A 2 16.61 -7.88 -37.60
CA TYR A 2 16.11 -7.40 -36.31
C TYR A 2 14.61 -7.16 -36.45
N GLY A 3 13.80 -7.88 -35.68
CA GLY A 3 12.36 -7.63 -35.57
C GLY A 3 12.13 -6.24 -34.97
N GLU A 4 11.14 -5.53 -35.51
CA GLU A 4 10.77 -4.18 -35.08
C GLU A 4 10.48 -4.13 -33.56
N PRO A 5 10.94 -3.08 -32.86
CA PRO A 5 10.59 -2.87 -31.45
C PRO A 5 9.09 -2.59 -31.31
N ALA A 6 8.44 -3.31 -30.40
CA ALA A 6 7.01 -3.21 -30.16
C ALA A 6 6.56 -1.76 -29.87
N ASN A 7 5.42 -1.38 -30.45
CA ASN A 7 4.81 -0.06 -30.31
C ASN A 7 4.54 0.28 -28.82
N PRO A 8 5.06 1.39 -28.26
CA PRO A 8 4.86 1.79 -26.87
C PRO A 8 3.39 1.96 -26.46
N LYS A 9 2.51 2.24 -27.42
CA LYS A 9 1.06 2.30 -27.20
C LYS A 9 0.44 0.92 -26.97
N HIS A 10 1.05 -0.13 -27.55
CA HIS A 10 0.70 -1.53 -27.27
C HIS A 10 1.19 -1.95 -25.88
N LEU A 11 2.41 -1.58 -25.49
CA LEU A 11 2.92 -1.82 -24.12
C LEU A 11 2.09 -1.08 -23.06
N TRP A 12 1.54 0.09 -23.40
CA TRP A 12 0.61 0.85 -22.54
C TRP A 12 -0.78 0.19 -22.41
N GLU A 13 -1.33 -0.40 -23.47
CA GLU A 13 -2.56 -1.19 -23.39
C GLU A 13 -2.32 -2.56 -22.72
N GLU A 14 -1.14 -3.16 -22.87
CA GLU A 14 -0.71 -4.35 -22.11
C GLU A 14 -0.52 -4.03 -20.63
N PHE A 15 0.00 -2.85 -20.28
CA PHE A 15 0.10 -2.35 -18.91
C PHE A 15 -1.29 -2.12 -18.28
N LYS A 16 -2.25 -1.57 -19.04
CA LYS A 16 -3.67 -1.49 -18.60
C LYS A 16 -4.33 -2.86 -18.47
N LYS A 17 -3.96 -3.84 -19.30
CA LYS A 17 -4.52 -5.20 -19.32
C LYS A 17 -3.91 -6.11 -18.23
N ASN A 18 -2.63 -5.94 -17.92
CA ASN A 18 -1.90 -6.73 -16.90
C ASN A 18 -2.07 -6.18 -15.47
N PHE A 19 -2.49 -4.90 -15.32
CA PHE A 19 -2.98 -4.36 -14.05
C PHE A 19 -4.28 -5.05 -13.56
N ALA A 20 -4.93 -5.87 -14.42
CA ALA A 20 -6.11 -6.66 -14.09
C ALA A 20 -5.84 -8.14 -13.73
N GLU A 21 -4.65 -8.72 -13.95
CA GLU A 21 -4.45 -10.18 -13.74
C GLU A 21 -3.32 -10.62 -12.78
N ASP A 22 -2.34 -9.80 -12.40
CA ASP A 22 -1.09 -10.41 -11.89
C ASP A 22 -0.93 -10.69 -10.39
N PHE A 23 -1.88 -10.38 -9.51
CA PHE A 23 -1.80 -10.90 -8.12
C PHE A 23 -3.13 -11.39 -7.51
N ILE A 24 -4.26 -11.01 -8.08
CA ILE A 24 -5.59 -11.48 -7.64
C ILE A 24 -6.03 -12.69 -8.48
N HIS A 25 -5.67 -12.79 -9.77
CA HIS A 25 -6.02 -13.97 -10.57
C HIS A 25 -5.19 -15.22 -10.28
N ILE A 26 -3.97 -15.14 -9.73
CA ILE A 26 -3.23 -16.36 -9.36
C ILE A 26 -3.77 -16.96 -8.04
N ALA A 27 -4.33 -16.15 -7.14
CA ALA A 27 -4.94 -16.63 -5.89
C ALA A 27 -6.41 -17.04 -6.08
N GLN A 28 -7.26 -16.23 -6.74
CA GLN A 28 -8.66 -16.57 -7.00
C GLN A 28 -8.83 -17.68 -8.05
N ARG A 29 -8.07 -17.70 -9.16
CA ARG A 29 -8.20 -18.74 -10.21
C ARG A 29 -7.70 -20.10 -9.73
N ASN A 30 -6.85 -20.16 -8.69
CA ASN A 30 -6.45 -21.39 -8.00
C ASN A 30 -7.45 -21.82 -6.92
N ALA A 31 -8.15 -20.90 -6.26
CA ALA A 31 -9.26 -21.21 -5.36
C ALA A 31 -10.50 -21.74 -6.12
N ASP A 32 -10.85 -21.11 -7.24
CA ASP A 32 -11.98 -21.52 -8.08
C ASP A 32 -11.70 -22.81 -8.87
N ARG A 33 -10.44 -23.05 -9.28
CA ARG A 33 -10.01 -24.35 -9.82
C ARG A 33 -9.98 -25.45 -8.75
N ARG A 34 -9.70 -25.13 -7.48
CA ARG A 34 -9.78 -26.09 -6.36
C ARG A 34 -11.21 -26.49 -6.02
N MET A 35 -12.19 -25.58 -6.15
CA MET A 35 -13.60 -25.91 -5.93
C MET A 35 -14.26 -26.66 -7.09
N LYS A 36 -13.87 -26.40 -8.35
CA LYS A 36 -14.39 -27.17 -9.51
C LYS A 36 -13.73 -28.53 -9.73
N LYS A 37 -12.51 -28.75 -9.20
CA LYS A 37 -11.76 -30.01 -9.38
C LYS A 37 -11.89 -31.01 -8.22
N TRP A 38 -12.75 -30.71 -7.24
CA TRP A 38 -13.11 -31.62 -6.13
C TRP A 38 -14.45 -32.34 -6.32
N GLN A 39 -15.11 -32.14 -7.47
CA GLN A 39 -16.24 -32.96 -7.90
C GLN A 39 -15.77 -33.96 -8.97
N SER A 40 -15.38 -35.13 -8.48
CA SER A 40 -15.20 -36.42 -9.17
C SER A 40 -13.96 -36.60 -10.10
N PRO A 41 -13.27 -37.76 -10.02
CA PRO A 41 -12.03 -38.01 -10.74
C PRO A 41 -12.31 -38.56 -12.15
N THR A 42 -12.04 -37.79 -13.21
CA THR A 42 -11.92 -38.34 -14.56
C THR A 42 -10.47 -38.69 -14.86
N THR A 43 -10.26 -39.98 -15.10
CA THR A 43 -9.03 -40.63 -15.53
C THR A 43 -8.72 -40.21 -16.97
N GLU A 44 -7.95 -39.14 -17.18
CA GLU A 44 -7.40 -38.83 -18.50
C GLU A 44 -6.12 -39.61 -18.73
N LYS A 45 -6.20 -40.56 -19.67
CA LYS A 45 -5.07 -41.30 -20.23
C LYS A 45 -4.13 -40.31 -20.94
N ILE A 46 -2.95 -40.11 -20.36
CA ILE A 46 -1.85 -39.45 -21.06
C ILE A 46 -1.24 -40.45 -22.03
N GLU A 47 -1.25 -40.10 -23.32
CA GLU A 47 -0.58 -40.84 -24.38
C GLU A 47 0.92 -40.99 -24.06
N GLN A 48 1.35 -42.25 -23.96
CA GLN A 48 2.75 -42.63 -23.92
C GLN A 48 3.39 -42.28 -25.26
N LYS A 49 4.17 -41.20 -25.31
CA LYS A 49 5.23 -41.09 -26.30
C LYS A 49 6.24 -42.21 -25.99
N ASN A 50 6.25 -43.23 -26.85
CA ASN A 50 7.25 -44.28 -26.85
C ASN A 50 8.63 -43.66 -27.12
N LEU A 51 9.33 -43.29 -26.05
CA LEU A 51 10.78 -43.17 -26.07
C LEU A 51 11.41 -44.57 -25.92
N PRO A 52 12.64 -44.78 -26.43
CA PRO A 52 13.36 -46.04 -26.28
C PRO A 52 13.45 -46.44 -24.80
N SER A 53 13.64 -47.72 -24.53
CA SER A 53 13.79 -48.31 -23.19
C SER A 53 15.08 -47.89 -22.48
N GLU A 54 15.39 -46.60 -22.46
CA GLU A 54 16.29 -45.99 -21.49
C GLU A 54 15.68 -46.21 -20.11
N GLN A 55 16.51 -46.67 -19.16
CA GLN A 55 16.07 -46.99 -17.81
C GLN A 55 15.56 -45.71 -17.12
N MET A 56 14.23 -45.56 -17.07
CA MET A 56 13.58 -44.46 -16.37
C MET A 56 13.54 -44.75 -14.86
N ILE A 57 13.92 -43.77 -14.04
CA ILE A 57 13.80 -43.80 -12.59
C ILE A 57 12.66 -42.90 -12.12
N THR A 58 11.93 -43.34 -11.10
CA THR A 58 10.92 -42.52 -10.43
C THR A 58 11.51 -41.97 -9.15
N LEU A 59 11.54 -40.67 -8.94
CA LEU A 59 12.08 -40.05 -7.72
C LEU A 59 10.98 -39.41 -6.91
N PHE A 60 11.00 -39.60 -5.59
CA PHE A 60 10.16 -38.86 -4.66
C PHE A 60 10.87 -37.57 -4.27
N ILE A 61 10.18 -36.44 -4.38
CA ILE A 61 10.75 -35.13 -4.06
C ILE A 61 9.96 -34.55 -2.89
N HIS A 62 10.67 -34.26 -1.81
CA HIS A 62 10.09 -33.73 -0.57
C HIS A 62 10.65 -32.33 -0.31
N LEU A 63 9.77 -31.34 -0.17
CA LEU A 63 10.15 -30.01 0.28
C LEU A 63 10.15 -30.02 1.81
N HIS A 64 11.33 -29.92 2.39
CA HIS A 64 11.50 -29.76 3.83
C HIS A 64 11.88 -28.32 4.15
N ASP A 65 11.69 -27.94 5.40
CA ASP A 65 12.43 -26.83 5.98
C ASP A 65 13.74 -27.31 6.62
N HIS A 66 14.51 -26.38 7.21
CA HIS A 66 15.75 -26.73 7.92
C HIS A 66 15.48 -27.31 9.32
N GLU A 67 14.22 -27.44 9.75
CA GLU A 67 13.81 -28.15 10.97
C GLU A 67 13.29 -29.57 10.65
N GLU A 68 13.52 -30.03 9.42
CA GLU A 68 13.09 -31.34 8.89
C GLU A 68 11.58 -31.54 8.78
N SER A 69 10.78 -30.47 8.88
CA SER A 69 9.34 -30.56 8.68
C SER A 69 9.01 -30.65 7.19
N LEU A 70 8.16 -31.61 6.82
CA LEU A 70 7.69 -31.82 5.45
C LEU A 70 6.57 -30.83 5.10
N HIS A 71 6.77 -30.02 4.07
CA HIS A 71 5.79 -29.04 3.59
C HIS A 71 5.06 -29.48 2.32
N LYS A 72 5.77 -30.11 1.38
CA LYS A 72 5.21 -30.62 0.11
C LYS A 72 5.90 -31.91 -0.30
N LYS A 73 5.18 -32.76 -1.02
CA LYS A 73 5.76 -33.94 -1.67
C LYS A 73 5.21 -34.10 -3.08
N THR A 74 6.04 -34.60 -3.97
CA THR A 74 5.67 -34.97 -5.33
C THR A 74 6.55 -36.14 -5.78
N TYR A 75 6.34 -36.61 -7.00
CA TYR A 75 7.29 -37.49 -7.67
C TYR A 75 7.45 -37.07 -9.13
N PHE A 76 8.62 -37.37 -9.69
CA PHE A 76 8.91 -37.17 -11.10
C PHE A 76 9.53 -38.44 -11.69
N LYS A 77 9.49 -38.54 -13.02
CA LYS A 77 10.18 -39.60 -13.76
C LYS A 77 11.29 -38.97 -14.59
N PHE A 78 12.49 -39.51 -14.48
CA PHE A 78 13.67 -39.05 -15.20
C PHE A 78 14.34 -40.23 -15.91
N SER A 79 15.07 -39.96 -16.99
CA SER A 79 16.07 -40.90 -17.48
C SER A 79 17.24 -40.98 -16.49
N ASN A 80 18.01 -42.06 -16.53
CA ASN A 80 19.20 -42.23 -15.69
C ASN A 80 20.27 -41.15 -15.97
N GLU A 81 20.30 -40.66 -17.19
CA GLU A 81 21.24 -39.68 -17.73
C GLU A 81 20.81 -38.24 -17.41
N ALA A 82 19.60 -38.03 -16.87
CA ALA A 82 19.16 -36.71 -16.45
C ALA A 82 20.13 -36.16 -15.39
N THR A 83 20.40 -34.86 -15.49
CA THR A 83 21.30 -34.15 -14.57
C THR A 83 20.54 -33.60 -13.38
N VAL A 84 21.29 -33.18 -12.36
CA VAL A 84 20.75 -32.41 -11.24
C VAL A 84 20.07 -31.12 -11.72
N GLU A 85 20.58 -30.47 -12.76
CA GLU A 85 19.94 -29.31 -13.39
C GLU A 85 18.56 -29.65 -13.96
N ASN A 86 18.40 -30.80 -14.63
CA ASN A 86 17.09 -31.26 -15.10
C ASN A 86 16.11 -31.45 -13.94
N LEU A 87 16.57 -32.03 -12.83
CA LEU A 87 15.76 -32.18 -11.62
C LEU A 87 15.34 -30.82 -11.04
N LYS A 88 16.27 -29.86 -10.92
CA LYS A 88 15.97 -28.51 -10.43
C LYS A 88 14.94 -27.79 -11.31
N LYS A 89 15.01 -27.96 -12.63
CA LYS A 89 14.04 -27.40 -13.60
C LYS A 89 12.62 -27.92 -13.38
N GLU A 90 12.46 -29.23 -13.20
CA GLU A 90 11.15 -29.84 -12.91
C GLU A 90 10.59 -29.35 -11.56
N ILE A 91 11.44 -29.24 -10.54
CA ILE A 91 11.05 -28.69 -9.23
C ILE A 91 10.60 -27.22 -9.37
N SER A 92 11.37 -26.39 -10.10
CA SER A 92 11.04 -24.98 -10.35
C SER A 92 9.71 -24.84 -11.09
N SER A 93 9.47 -25.69 -12.09
CA SER A 93 8.22 -25.71 -12.86
C SER A 93 7.01 -26.02 -11.96
N LEU A 94 7.14 -26.98 -11.04
CA LEU A 94 6.04 -27.36 -10.16
C LEU A 94 5.82 -26.37 -9.00
N TRP A 95 6.88 -25.93 -8.34
CA TRP A 95 6.78 -25.14 -7.10
C TRP A 95 7.02 -23.64 -7.28
N GLN A 96 7.33 -23.21 -8.50
CA GLN A 96 7.34 -21.80 -8.93
C GLN A 96 8.40 -20.92 -8.25
N PHE A 97 9.46 -21.51 -7.70
CA PHE A 97 10.65 -20.80 -7.21
C PHE A 97 11.92 -21.26 -7.94
N ASP A 98 12.90 -20.36 -8.03
CA ASP A 98 14.06 -20.47 -8.92
C ASP A 98 15.03 -21.60 -8.52
N GLU A 99 15.66 -22.22 -9.50
CA GLU A 99 16.66 -23.28 -9.36
C GLU A 99 17.83 -22.88 -8.45
N ARG A 100 18.23 -21.61 -8.51
CA ARG A 100 19.31 -21.03 -7.69
C ARG A 100 18.96 -20.93 -6.20
N HIS A 101 17.69 -21.11 -5.85
CA HIS A 101 17.21 -21.08 -4.46
C HIS A 101 16.95 -22.48 -3.89
N GLN A 102 17.20 -23.53 -4.68
CA GLN A 102 17.05 -24.93 -4.28
C GLN A 102 18.36 -25.52 -3.77
N GLU A 103 18.31 -26.05 -2.54
CA GLU A 103 19.33 -26.92 -1.96
C GLU A 103 18.80 -28.35 -1.98
N LEU A 104 19.50 -29.26 -2.67
CA LEU A 104 19.09 -30.64 -2.81
C LEU A 104 19.95 -31.53 -1.92
N TYR A 105 19.34 -32.49 -1.23
CA TYR A 105 20.00 -33.46 -0.37
C TYR A 105 19.55 -34.87 -0.70
N TYR A 106 20.51 -35.80 -0.68
CA TYR A 106 20.29 -37.23 -0.85
C TYR A 106 21.11 -37.99 0.20
N ASN A 107 20.44 -38.85 0.96
CA ASN A 107 21.04 -39.58 2.10
C ASN A 107 21.76 -38.68 3.14
N GLY A 108 21.29 -37.44 3.29
CA GLY A 108 21.88 -36.45 4.21
C GLY A 108 22.96 -35.56 3.59
N ASP A 109 23.51 -35.96 2.43
CA ASP A 109 24.55 -35.19 1.74
C ASP A 109 23.96 -34.21 0.74
N GLN A 110 24.51 -33.00 0.69
CA GLN A 110 24.10 -31.97 -0.25
C GLN A 110 24.63 -32.28 -1.66
N ILE A 111 23.74 -32.21 -2.66
CA ILE A 111 24.08 -32.38 -4.06
C ILE A 111 24.48 -31.03 -4.65
N ASN A 112 25.78 -30.85 -4.90
CA ASN A 112 26.35 -29.56 -5.32
C ASN A 112 26.67 -29.44 -6.81
N ASP A 113 26.90 -30.55 -7.53
CA ASP A 113 27.27 -30.52 -8.94
C ASP A 113 26.01 -30.56 -9.85
N PRO A 114 25.64 -29.44 -10.51
CA PRO A 114 24.45 -29.39 -11.36
C PRO A 114 24.56 -30.29 -12.61
N ASN A 115 25.79 -30.61 -13.05
CA ASN A 115 26.04 -31.37 -14.28
C ASN A 115 26.15 -32.88 -14.03
N SER A 116 26.27 -33.31 -12.77
CA SER A 116 26.31 -34.73 -12.46
C SER A 116 24.96 -35.38 -12.77
N THR A 117 25.00 -36.56 -13.40
CA THR A 117 23.81 -37.35 -13.69
C THR A 117 23.28 -38.00 -12.41
N LEU A 118 21.97 -38.23 -12.35
CA LEU A 118 21.33 -38.89 -11.21
C LEU A 118 21.96 -40.27 -10.96
N GLN A 119 22.30 -40.99 -12.03
CA GLN A 119 23.02 -42.27 -11.94
C GLN A 119 24.42 -42.13 -11.33
N LYS A 120 25.21 -41.11 -11.73
CA LYS A 120 26.57 -40.90 -11.21
C LYS A 120 26.58 -40.57 -9.71
N ILE A 121 25.53 -39.90 -9.23
CA ILE A 121 25.32 -39.60 -7.81
C ILE A 121 24.85 -40.85 -7.04
N GLY A 122 24.47 -41.92 -7.74
CA GLY A 122 24.02 -43.18 -7.15
C GLY A 122 22.53 -43.19 -6.77
N ILE A 123 21.76 -42.21 -7.25
CA ILE A 123 20.32 -42.11 -7.00
C ILE A 123 19.60 -43.22 -7.79
N LYS A 124 18.73 -43.97 -7.12
CA LYS A 124 17.96 -45.09 -7.67
C LYS A 124 16.48 -44.76 -7.77
N SER A 125 15.76 -45.57 -8.54
CA SER A 125 14.30 -45.49 -8.59
C SER A 125 13.71 -45.72 -7.21
N LYS A 126 12.71 -44.91 -6.85
CA LYS A 126 12.01 -44.80 -5.57
C LYS A 126 12.81 -44.15 -4.44
N ASP A 127 13.99 -43.62 -4.72
CA ASP A 127 14.71 -42.80 -3.75
C ASP A 127 14.01 -41.46 -3.51
N THR A 128 14.30 -40.87 -2.35
CA THR A 128 13.77 -39.57 -1.94
C THR A 128 14.86 -38.51 -1.99
N ILE A 129 14.57 -37.41 -2.67
CA ILE A 129 15.38 -36.20 -2.65
C ILE A 129 14.70 -35.18 -1.76
N ILE A 130 15.48 -34.65 -0.81
CA ILE A 130 15.03 -33.57 0.07
C ILE A 130 15.44 -32.25 -0.56
N VAL A 131 14.47 -31.36 -0.71
CA VAL A 131 14.65 -30.01 -1.23
C VAL A 131 14.48 -29.06 -0.05
N LYS A 132 15.43 -28.15 0.13
CA LYS A 132 15.34 -27.03 1.07
C LYS A 132 15.53 -25.72 0.30
N HIS A 133 15.04 -24.63 0.87
CA HIS A 133 15.18 -23.31 0.29
C HIS A 133 16.34 -22.55 0.93
N ILE A 134 17.25 -21.99 0.12
CA ILE A 134 18.48 -21.32 0.60
C ILE A 134 18.22 -20.13 1.55
N ARG A 135 17.05 -19.48 1.41
CA ARG A 135 16.63 -18.34 2.24
C ARG A 135 15.98 -18.71 3.58
N TRP A 136 16.04 -19.97 4.02
CA TRP A 136 15.44 -20.35 5.30
C TRP A 136 16.05 -19.59 6.49
N GLU A 137 17.35 -19.29 6.48
CA GLU A 137 17.97 -18.49 7.54
C GLU A 137 17.38 -17.07 7.61
N ASN A 138 17.08 -16.46 6.46
CA ASN A 138 16.39 -15.16 6.43
C ASN A 138 15.01 -15.23 7.09
N TRP A 139 14.28 -16.34 6.87
CA TRP A 139 12.99 -16.57 7.54
C TRP A 139 13.15 -16.68 9.07
N ARG A 140 14.16 -17.43 9.53
CA ARG A 140 14.44 -17.58 10.97
C ARG A 140 14.87 -16.26 11.63
N GLN A 141 15.68 -15.46 10.95
CA GLN A 141 16.04 -14.13 11.43
C GLN A 141 14.83 -13.19 11.45
N PHE A 142 13.98 -13.25 10.41
CA PHE A 142 12.73 -12.50 10.37
C PHE A 142 11.86 -12.80 11.59
N THR A 143 11.53 -14.08 11.83
CA THR A 143 10.66 -14.48 12.95
C THR A 143 11.25 -14.08 14.31
N LYS A 144 12.56 -14.26 14.50
CA LYS A 144 13.26 -13.79 15.70
C LYS A 144 13.12 -12.29 15.92
N MET A 145 13.28 -11.47 14.87
CA MET A 145 13.13 -10.01 14.98
C MET A 145 11.68 -9.61 15.28
N VAL A 146 10.69 -10.32 14.73
CA VAL A 146 9.27 -10.14 15.06
C VAL A 146 9.02 -10.36 16.56
N GLU A 147 9.57 -11.43 17.13
CA GLU A 147 9.44 -11.71 18.57
C GLU A 147 10.10 -10.65 19.44
N ILE A 148 11.32 -10.21 19.07
CA ILE A 148 12.02 -9.11 19.76
C ILE A 148 11.18 -7.84 19.72
N ALA A 149 10.57 -7.51 18.59
CA ALA A 149 9.71 -6.34 18.46
C ALA A 149 8.48 -6.45 19.36
N ARG A 150 7.82 -7.61 19.43
CA ARG A 150 6.67 -7.85 20.33
C ARG A 150 7.03 -7.64 21.80
N GLU A 151 8.17 -8.18 22.23
CA GLU A 151 8.63 -7.99 23.61
C GLU A 151 9.04 -6.54 23.91
N ALA A 152 9.68 -5.86 22.96
CA ALA A 152 10.01 -4.44 23.08
C ALA A 152 8.76 -3.56 23.21
N ILE A 153 7.68 -3.86 22.48
CA ILE A 153 6.38 -3.18 22.61
C ILE A 153 5.81 -3.36 24.01
N LYS A 154 5.75 -4.60 24.51
CA LYS A 154 5.28 -4.88 25.88
C LYS A 154 6.10 -4.13 26.93
N GLY A 155 7.41 -4.05 26.72
CA GLY A 155 8.35 -3.31 27.55
C GLY A 155 8.35 -1.79 27.35
N LYS A 156 7.54 -1.24 26.43
CA LYS A 156 7.50 0.19 26.05
C LYS A 156 8.87 0.74 25.59
N GLN A 157 9.68 -0.08 24.95
CA GLN A 157 11.02 0.27 24.45
C GLN A 157 10.93 0.71 22.98
N GLU A 158 10.54 1.96 22.74
CA GLU A 158 10.23 2.47 21.39
C GLU A 158 11.41 2.32 20.41
N HIS A 159 12.63 2.69 20.82
CA HIS A 159 13.82 2.58 19.96
C HIS A 159 14.07 1.14 19.50
N LYS A 160 14.09 0.19 20.44
CA LYS A 160 14.29 -1.24 20.13
C LYS A 160 13.15 -1.82 19.31
N THR A 161 11.94 -1.32 19.49
CA THR A 161 10.78 -1.71 18.67
C THR A 161 11.04 -1.36 17.21
N LYS A 162 11.43 -0.10 16.93
CA LYS A 162 11.74 0.35 15.55
C LYS A 162 12.91 -0.42 14.94
N GLU A 163 14.01 -0.54 15.69
CA GLU A 163 15.20 -1.27 15.24
C GLU A 163 14.89 -2.73 14.86
N ALA A 164 14.14 -3.45 15.70
CA ALA A 164 13.76 -4.82 15.42
C ALA A 164 12.84 -4.93 14.20
N ILE A 165 11.89 -4.00 14.03
CA ILE A 165 10.99 -3.97 12.86
C ILE A 165 11.78 -3.72 11.58
N ASP A 166 12.72 -2.77 11.57
CA ASP A 166 13.56 -2.49 10.39
C ASP A 166 14.42 -3.69 10.02
N LEU A 167 15.03 -4.36 11.01
CA LEU A 167 15.78 -5.59 10.79
C LEU A 167 14.89 -6.71 10.24
N ALA A 168 13.66 -6.85 10.74
CA ALA A 168 12.69 -7.79 10.20
C ALA A 168 12.36 -7.48 8.74
N ILE A 169 12.01 -6.23 8.42
CA ILE A 169 11.68 -5.78 7.05
C ILE A 169 12.83 -6.05 6.08
N ASN A 170 14.06 -5.80 6.48
CA ASN A 170 15.25 -6.09 5.66
C ASN A 170 15.35 -7.56 5.25
N GLN A 171 14.90 -8.50 6.09
CA GLN A 171 14.86 -9.92 5.71
C GLN A 171 13.78 -10.23 4.68
N THR A 172 12.67 -9.47 4.68
CA THR A 172 11.51 -9.74 3.81
C THR A 172 11.83 -9.54 2.33
N LYS A 173 12.74 -8.62 2.00
CA LYS A 173 13.16 -8.38 0.61
C LYS A 173 13.74 -9.64 -0.03
N GLY A 174 14.73 -10.26 0.63
CA GLY A 174 15.36 -11.48 0.14
C GLY A 174 14.39 -12.67 0.05
N LEU A 175 13.43 -12.75 0.97
CA LEU A 175 12.38 -13.77 0.95
C LEU A 175 11.42 -13.60 -0.24
N LYS A 176 10.99 -12.36 -0.52
CA LYS A 176 10.11 -12.02 -1.65
C LYS A 176 10.81 -12.24 -2.99
N GLU A 177 12.02 -11.72 -3.16
CA GLU A 177 12.82 -11.88 -4.38
C GLU A 177 13.10 -13.34 -4.71
N ALA A 178 13.33 -14.17 -3.69
CA ALA A 178 13.56 -15.60 -3.86
C ALA A 178 12.27 -16.42 -4.01
N LYS A 179 11.09 -15.78 -4.01
CA LYS A 179 9.78 -16.44 -4.08
C LYS A 179 9.57 -17.47 -2.96
N PHE A 180 10.12 -17.21 -1.78
CA PHE A 180 10.10 -18.12 -0.63
C PHE A 180 8.67 -18.54 -0.24
N PHE A 181 7.72 -17.61 -0.24
CA PHE A 181 6.34 -17.89 0.14
C PHE A 181 5.56 -18.73 -0.89
N LEU A 182 6.06 -18.87 -2.13
CA LEU A 182 5.51 -19.85 -3.08
C LEU A 182 5.95 -21.27 -2.70
N ALA A 183 7.19 -21.42 -2.23
CA ALA A 183 7.70 -22.68 -1.70
C ALA A 183 6.94 -23.07 -0.41
N TYR A 184 6.76 -22.13 0.51
CA TYR A 184 6.11 -22.33 1.82
C TYR A 184 4.87 -21.43 2.02
N PRO A 185 3.72 -21.72 1.38
CA PRO A 185 2.53 -20.87 1.45
C PRO A 185 1.96 -20.70 2.86
N ALA A 186 2.08 -21.71 3.72
CA ALA A 186 1.58 -21.65 5.10
C ALA A 186 2.28 -20.57 5.94
N LEU A 187 3.50 -20.17 5.57
CA LEU A 187 4.24 -19.12 6.26
C LEU A 187 3.82 -17.71 5.84
N LEU A 188 3.03 -17.59 4.76
CA LEU A 188 2.52 -16.31 4.29
C LEU A 188 1.61 -15.65 5.33
N ASP A 189 0.80 -16.43 6.05
CA ASP A 189 -0.11 -15.90 7.08
C ASP A 189 0.64 -15.20 8.21
N ILE A 190 1.79 -15.75 8.61
CA ILE A 190 2.67 -15.14 9.63
C ILE A 190 3.24 -13.82 9.11
N PHE A 191 3.71 -13.80 7.85
CA PHE A 191 4.22 -12.58 7.22
C PHE A 191 3.13 -11.51 7.08
N THR A 192 1.91 -11.89 6.69
CA THR A 192 0.76 -10.98 6.60
C THR A 192 0.36 -10.45 7.98
N SER A 193 0.38 -11.29 9.02
CA SER A 193 0.14 -10.87 10.40
C SER A 193 1.17 -9.84 10.86
N PHE A 194 2.45 -10.03 10.54
CA PHE A 194 3.51 -9.05 10.81
C PHE A 194 3.20 -7.69 10.17
N ASN A 195 2.88 -7.65 8.88
CA ASN A 195 2.58 -6.37 8.21
C ASN A 195 1.39 -5.65 8.88
N LYS A 196 0.35 -6.39 9.29
CA LYS A 196 -0.79 -5.80 9.99
C LYS A 196 -0.44 -5.30 11.39
N GLU A 197 0.32 -6.08 12.15
CA GLU A 197 0.68 -5.78 13.54
C GLU A 197 1.62 -4.58 13.64
N PHE A 198 2.57 -4.46 12.71
CA PHE A 198 3.63 -3.46 12.77
C PHE A 198 3.46 -2.28 11.80
N ALA A 199 2.42 -2.28 10.96
CA ALA A 199 2.04 -1.16 10.11
C ALA A 199 2.10 0.22 10.82
N PRO A 200 1.60 0.41 12.06
CA PRO A 200 1.68 1.72 12.73
C PRO A 200 3.10 2.27 12.89
N TYR A 201 4.08 1.39 13.04
CA TYR A 201 5.49 1.76 13.24
C TYR A 201 6.18 2.04 11.91
N VAL A 202 5.86 1.25 10.89
CA VAL A 202 6.38 1.42 9.52
C VAL A 202 5.82 2.68 8.88
N ASP A 203 4.51 2.87 8.98
CA ASP A 203 3.81 4.01 8.37
C ASP A 203 4.23 5.35 8.99
N ALA A 204 4.63 5.36 10.26
CA ALA A 204 5.11 6.57 10.93
C ALA A 204 6.59 6.88 10.63
N ASP A 205 7.33 5.97 9.98
CA ASP A 205 8.74 6.18 9.72
C ASP A 205 8.98 7.01 8.43
N ARG A 206 9.94 7.93 8.55
CA ARG A 206 10.19 8.97 7.55
C ARG A 206 10.74 8.41 6.25
N ALA A 207 11.52 7.34 6.30
CA ALA A 207 12.12 6.73 5.12
C ALA A 207 11.05 6.07 4.23
N TYR A 208 9.91 5.68 4.79
CA TYR A 208 8.78 5.16 4.02
C TYR A 208 7.94 6.28 3.41
N MET A 209 7.72 7.38 4.15
CA MET A 209 7.07 8.58 3.60
C MET A 209 7.83 9.16 2.41
N ASP A 210 9.16 9.26 2.51
CA ASP A 210 10.01 9.79 1.42
C ASP A 210 9.95 8.91 0.16
N ARG A 211 10.01 7.59 0.34
CA ARG A 211 9.84 6.63 -0.77
C ARG A 211 8.46 6.74 -1.41
N ALA A 212 7.40 6.75 -0.61
CA ALA A 212 6.04 6.90 -1.14
C ALA A 212 5.84 8.22 -1.89
N ALA A 213 6.46 9.31 -1.43
CA ALA A 213 6.47 10.58 -2.16
C ALA A 213 7.23 10.46 -3.49
N GLN A 214 8.45 9.92 -3.47
CA GLN A 214 9.25 9.69 -4.69
C GLN A 214 8.45 8.92 -5.74
N ASP A 215 7.87 7.78 -5.39
CA ASP A 215 7.14 6.95 -6.34
C ASP A 215 5.89 7.66 -6.86
N TYR A 216 5.11 8.26 -5.97
CA TYR A 216 3.89 8.96 -6.34
C TYR A 216 4.18 10.09 -7.34
N PHE A 217 5.19 10.92 -7.08
CA PHE A 217 5.52 12.03 -7.98
C PHE A 217 6.19 11.56 -9.27
N SER A 218 7.02 10.51 -9.23
CA SER A 218 7.56 9.88 -10.44
C SER A 218 6.43 9.42 -11.36
N MET A 219 5.40 8.79 -10.79
CA MET A 219 4.19 8.40 -11.53
C MET A 219 3.39 9.62 -12.02
N LEU A 220 3.16 10.61 -11.16
CA LEU A 220 2.39 11.82 -11.50
C LEU A 220 3.00 12.56 -12.70
N PHE A 221 4.33 12.60 -12.78
CA PHE A 221 5.06 13.28 -13.84
C PHE A 221 5.50 12.37 -15.00
N ASN A 222 5.01 11.12 -15.02
CA ASN A 222 5.30 10.11 -16.04
C ASN A 222 6.82 9.95 -16.27
N ASP A 223 7.56 9.80 -15.18
CA ASP A 223 9.02 9.67 -15.19
C ASP A 223 9.47 8.32 -15.76
N ASN A 224 10.68 8.28 -16.34
CA ASN A 224 11.24 7.06 -16.87
C ASN A 224 11.93 6.26 -15.75
N PRO A 225 11.51 5.03 -15.43
CA PRO A 225 12.14 4.23 -14.39
C PRO A 225 13.59 3.83 -14.70
N GLU A 226 13.99 3.78 -15.98
CA GLU A 226 15.37 3.45 -16.38
C GLU A 226 16.32 4.66 -16.26
N LEU A 227 15.77 5.87 -16.35
CA LEU A 227 16.52 7.12 -16.24
C LEU A 227 15.68 8.14 -15.44
N PRO A 228 15.57 7.96 -14.11
CA PRO A 228 14.69 8.77 -13.29
C PRO A 228 15.18 10.22 -13.22
N THR A 229 14.32 11.16 -13.58
CA THR A 229 14.61 12.60 -13.51
C THR A 229 13.83 13.31 -12.42
N VAL A 230 12.79 12.67 -11.88
CA VAL A 230 12.08 13.14 -10.69
C VAL A 230 12.86 12.76 -9.44
N LYS A 231 13.05 13.73 -8.54
CA LYS A 231 13.62 13.49 -7.21
C LYS A 231 12.78 14.18 -6.15
N SER A 232 12.42 13.43 -5.11
CA SER A 232 11.84 13.91 -3.86
C SER A 232 12.93 13.98 -2.80
N MET A 233 12.95 15.07 -2.05
CA MET A 233 13.79 15.23 -0.86
C MET A 233 12.92 15.66 0.31
N CYS A 234 12.62 14.72 1.20
CA CYS A 234 11.79 14.97 2.37
C CYS A 234 12.63 15.25 3.62
N ASN A 235 12.43 16.41 4.23
CA ASN A 235 13.10 16.83 5.47
C ASN A 235 12.08 17.03 6.60
N PRO A 236 12.46 16.86 7.88
CA PRO A 236 11.57 17.17 9.00
C PRO A 236 11.10 18.62 8.94
N ASN A 237 9.81 18.86 9.18
CA ASN A 237 9.31 20.22 9.31
C ASN A 237 9.88 20.85 10.60
N PRO A 238 10.66 21.95 10.51
CA PRO A 238 11.27 22.58 11.69
C PRO A 238 10.23 23.18 12.66
N ASN A 239 9.00 23.42 12.19
CA ASN A 239 7.93 24.05 12.96
C ASN A 239 6.91 23.05 13.53
N SER A 240 7.03 21.75 13.24
CA SER A 240 6.14 20.75 13.81
C SER A 240 6.66 20.29 15.18
N GLY A 241 5.81 20.34 16.20
CA GLY A 241 6.02 19.59 17.45
C GLY A 241 6.04 18.06 17.20
N ALA A 242 5.83 17.25 18.22
CA ALA A 242 5.87 15.79 18.14
C ALA A 242 4.87 15.11 17.15
N GLN A 243 4.06 15.87 16.42
CA GLN A 243 3.24 15.38 15.31
C GLN A 243 4.04 15.46 14.00
N SER A 244 4.33 14.28 13.44
CA SER A 244 5.33 13.99 12.43
C SER A 244 4.84 14.24 11.00
N GLY A 245 5.28 15.34 10.39
CA GLY A 245 5.19 15.58 8.95
C GLY A 245 6.55 15.96 8.36
N LEU A 246 6.70 15.76 7.06
CA LEU A 246 7.90 16.08 6.29
C LEU A 246 7.59 17.21 5.29
N ILE A 247 8.58 18.04 5.01
CA ILE A 247 8.57 18.94 3.87
C ILE A 247 9.33 18.24 2.74
N CYS A 248 8.61 17.84 1.71
CA CYS A 248 9.13 17.16 0.54
C CYS A 248 9.26 18.15 -0.62
N ARG A 249 10.50 18.44 -1.00
CA ARG A 249 10.82 19.21 -2.21
C ARG A 249 10.93 18.25 -3.38
N VAL A 250 10.14 18.49 -4.41
CA VAL A 250 10.08 17.65 -5.62
C VAL A 250 10.69 18.41 -6.77
N THR A 251 11.65 17.78 -7.43
CA THR A 251 12.33 18.29 -8.63
C THR A 251 12.09 17.37 -9.80
N LYS A 252 12.10 17.90 -11.02
CA LYS A 252 12.13 17.15 -12.28
C LYS A 252 13.19 17.76 -13.18
N ASP A 253 14.10 16.95 -13.70
CA ASP A 253 15.24 17.41 -14.51
C ASP A 253 16.10 18.47 -13.76
N GLY A 254 16.17 18.36 -12.43
CA GLY A 254 16.88 19.31 -11.56
C GLY A 254 16.13 20.63 -11.30
N VAL A 255 14.93 20.81 -11.85
CA VAL A 255 14.09 22.00 -11.65
C VAL A 255 13.02 21.73 -10.61
N ASP A 256 12.79 22.68 -9.70
CA ASP A 256 11.71 22.56 -8.71
C ASP A 256 10.33 22.53 -9.37
N VAL A 257 9.56 21.50 -9.07
CA VAL A 257 8.16 21.36 -9.54
C VAL A 257 7.16 21.48 -8.40
N GLY A 258 7.61 21.44 -7.14
CA GLY A 258 6.78 21.76 -5.99
C GLY A 258 7.46 21.48 -4.65
N SER A 259 6.89 22.09 -3.62
CA SER A 259 7.19 21.84 -2.21
C SER A 259 5.89 21.38 -1.55
N TYR A 260 5.93 20.27 -0.83
CA TYR A 260 4.76 19.63 -0.25
C TYR A 260 4.98 19.32 1.22
N TYR A 261 4.02 19.70 2.07
CA TYR A 261 3.93 19.16 3.41
C TYR A 261 3.25 17.79 3.36
N VAL A 262 3.96 16.75 3.77
CA VAL A 262 3.53 15.35 3.73
C VAL A 262 3.36 14.85 5.16
N LYS A 263 2.18 14.38 5.52
CA LYS A 263 1.88 13.83 6.85
C LYS A 263 1.23 12.46 6.75
N THR A 264 1.32 11.69 7.83
CA THR A 264 0.48 10.50 8.01
C THR A 264 -0.99 10.89 8.10
N HIS A 265 -1.85 10.12 7.46
CA HIS A 265 -3.29 10.23 7.65
C HIS A 265 -3.63 9.95 9.13
N LEU A 266 -4.39 10.85 9.77
CA LEU A 266 -4.54 10.97 11.25
C LEU A 266 -5.01 9.69 11.97
N SER A 267 -5.63 8.74 11.26
CA SER A 267 -6.04 7.45 11.80
C SER A 267 -4.88 6.48 12.11
N LEU A 268 -3.66 6.81 11.66
CA LEU A 268 -2.45 5.98 11.79
C LEU A 268 -1.57 6.39 12.99
N SER A 269 -2.02 7.34 13.80
CA SER A 269 -1.32 7.78 15.02
C SER A 269 -1.14 6.63 16.02
N LEU A 270 0.12 6.37 16.41
CA LEU A 270 0.59 5.36 17.39
C LEU A 270 -0.13 5.38 18.76
N ARG A 271 -1.00 6.36 19.04
CA ARG A 271 -1.61 6.61 20.35
C ARG A 271 -2.99 5.98 20.54
N SER A 272 -3.62 5.41 19.52
CA SER A 272 -4.92 4.73 19.64
C SER A 272 -4.75 3.22 19.51
N SER A 273 -4.59 2.55 20.64
CA SER A 273 -4.44 1.09 20.72
C SER A 273 -5.75 0.31 20.50
N SER A 274 -6.86 0.96 20.08
CA SER A 274 -8.17 0.31 19.97
C SER A 274 -8.96 0.61 18.70
N SER A 275 -8.54 1.54 17.84
CA SER A 275 -9.23 1.82 16.59
C SER A 275 -8.37 1.36 15.42
N HIS A 276 -8.81 0.28 14.77
CA HIS A 276 -8.34 -0.20 13.48
C HIS A 276 -7.88 0.96 12.56
N GLN A 277 -6.65 0.83 12.05
CA GLN A 277 -6.02 1.76 11.12
C GLN A 277 -6.87 1.91 9.85
N HIS A 278 -7.63 2.99 9.73
CA HIS A 278 -8.53 3.20 8.59
C HIS A 278 -8.47 4.64 8.12
N ALA A 279 -8.14 4.83 6.84
CA ALA A 279 -8.20 6.16 6.25
C ALA A 279 -9.60 6.76 6.42
N ASP A 280 -9.66 7.86 7.15
CA ASP A 280 -10.89 8.62 7.35
C ASP A 280 -11.27 9.34 6.04
N LEU A 281 -12.19 8.72 5.30
CA LEU A 281 -12.75 9.27 4.07
C LEU A 281 -13.34 10.67 4.27
N ARG A 282 -13.75 11.05 5.50
CA ARG A 282 -14.22 12.41 5.80
C ARG A 282 -13.10 13.43 5.66
N GLU A 283 -11.90 13.13 6.16
CA GLU A 283 -10.74 14.01 6.04
C GLU A 283 -10.30 14.15 4.58
N ILE A 284 -10.18 13.03 3.87
CA ILE A 284 -9.89 13.00 2.42
C ILE A 284 -10.92 13.83 1.65
N PHE A 285 -12.19 13.74 2.05
CA PHE A 285 -13.27 14.53 1.46
C PHE A 285 -13.14 16.00 1.67
N VAL A 286 -12.90 16.44 2.90
CA VAL A 286 -12.72 17.86 3.18
C VAL A 286 -11.52 18.40 2.44
N TYR A 287 -10.38 17.71 2.44
CA TYR A 287 -9.20 18.15 1.67
C TYR A 287 -9.54 18.36 0.19
N ARG A 288 -10.25 17.40 -0.42
CA ARG A 288 -10.65 17.51 -1.83
C ARG A 288 -11.64 18.64 -2.06
N LEU A 289 -12.62 18.82 -1.17
CA LEU A 289 -13.60 19.89 -1.25
C LEU A 289 -12.92 21.27 -1.15
N LEU A 290 -12.06 21.47 -0.15
CA LEU A 290 -11.31 22.71 0.06
C LEU A 290 -10.45 23.08 -1.16
N GLN A 291 -9.77 22.10 -1.76
CA GLN A 291 -9.02 22.30 -3.01
C GLN A 291 -9.93 22.75 -4.16
N LEU A 292 -11.12 22.15 -4.31
CA LEU A 292 -12.03 22.47 -5.41
C LEU A 292 -12.63 23.87 -5.28
N ILE A 293 -12.98 24.29 -4.06
CA ILE A 293 -13.48 25.65 -3.79
C ILE A 293 -12.36 26.70 -3.71
N LYS A 294 -11.09 26.31 -3.89
CA LYS A 294 -9.91 27.19 -3.83
C LYS A 294 -9.68 27.83 -2.46
N VAL A 295 -10.07 27.13 -1.40
CA VAL A 295 -9.85 27.52 0.01
C VAL A 295 -8.87 26.56 0.69
N GLY A 296 -8.25 25.65 -0.05
CA GLY A 296 -7.19 24.78 0.45
C GLY A 296 -6.09 24.58 -0.60
N PRO A 297 -4.94 24.02 -0.18
CA PRO A 297 -3.84 23.74 -1.08
C PRO A 297 -4.20 22.68 -2.11
N VAL A 298 -3.34 22.54 -3.13
CA VAL A 298 -3.35 21.35 -3.98
C VAL A 298 -3.01 20.15 -3.10
N VAL A 299 -3.86 19.11 -3.14
CA VAL A 299 -3.73 17.93 -2.29
C VAL A 299 -3.61 16.64 -3.08
N HIS A 300 -2.66 15.83 -2.64
CA HIS A 300 -2.36 14.50 -3.13
C HIS A 300 -2.48 13.49 -2.00
N PHE A 301 -2.93 12.28 -2.34
CA PHE A 301 -3.05 11.16 -1.41
C PHE A 301 -2.07 10.08 -1.88
N LEU A 302 -1.07 9.81 -1.05
CA LEU A 302 0.09 9.00 -1.38
C LEU A 302 -0.05 7.66 -0.66
N PRO A 303 -0.41 6.56 -1.36
CA PRO A 303 -0.43 5.25 -0.75
C PRO A 303 1.01 4.74 -0.52
N ASP A 304 1.28 4.11 0.62
CA ASP A 304 2.44 3.22 0.73
C ASP A 304 2.12 1.93 -0.04
N VAL A 305 2.94 1.62 -1.04
CA VAL A 305 2.78 0.44 -1.90
C VAL A 305 3.82 -0.64 -1.61
N HIS A 306 4.76 -0.37 -0.71
CA HIS A 306 5.95 -1.20 -0.54
C HIS A 306 5.92 -2.04 0.73
N HIS A 307 5.46 -1.48 1.84
CA HIS A 307 5.68 -2.09 3.16
C HIS A 307 4.38 -2.23 3.95
N SER A 308 3.59 -1.17 4.03
CA SER A 308 2.28 -1.22 4.63
C SER A 308 1.22 -1.21 3.57
N THR A 309 0.27 -2.14 3.67
CA THR A 309 -0.97 -1.96 2.94
C THR A 309 -1.84 -0.90 3.57
N LEU A 310 -1.60 -0.47 4.81
CA LEU A 310 -2.45 0.48 5.53
C LEU A 310 -1.98 1.94 5.42
N GLY A 311 -0.75 2.16 4.95
CA GLY A 311 -0.12 3.46 4.86
C GLY A 311 -0.80 4.39 3.85
N LEU A 312 -1.34 5.51 4.33
CA LEU A 312 -1.78 6.61 3.50
C LEU A 312 -1.19 7.91 4.02
N TYR A 313 -0.52 8.64 3.15
CA TYR A 313 0.00 9.97 3.43
C TYR A 313 -0.82 11.03 2.69
N ILE A 314 -0.95 12.20 3.31
CA ILE A 314 -1.55 13.38 2.69
C ILE A 314 -0.42 14.34 2.38
N ALA A 315 -0.27 14.69 1.10
CA ALA A 315 0.67 15.71 0.65
C ALA A 315 -0.10 16.96 0.20
N THR A 316 0.12 18.06 0.91
CA THR A 316 -0.44 19.38 0.59
C THR A 316 0.66 20.28 0.04
N GLN A 317 0.45 20.84 -1.15
CA GLN A 317 1.39 21.78 -1.74
C GLN A 317 1.50 23.04 -0.87
N GLU A 318 2.72 23.52 -0.69
CA GLU A 318 3.01 24.77 0.00
C GLU A 318 2.28 25.93 -0.67
N VAL A 319 1.63 26.76 0.15
CA VAL A 319 0.81 27.89 -0.31
C VAL A 319 1.70 29.13 -0.39
N PRO A 320 1.95 29.69 -1.60
CA PRO A 320 2.84 30.83 -1.74
C PRO A 320 2.36 32.03 -0.93
N GLY A 321 3.28 32.61 -0.15
CA GLY A 321 3.01 33.80 0.66
C GLY A 321 1.99 33.57 1.78
N PHE A 322 1.80 32.33 2.24
CA PHE A 322 0.88 32.02 3.33
C PHE A 322 1.20 32.84 4.59
N ARG A 323 0.19 33.55 5.10
CA ARG A 323 0.26 34.32 6.33
C ARG A 323 -0.87 33.89 7.25
N THR A 324 -0.54 33.59 8.49
CA THR A 324 -1.53 33.24 9.50
C THR A 324 -2.53 34.39 9.69
N ALA A 325 -3.81 34.05 9.88
CA ALA A 325 -4.88 35.02 10.07
C ALA A 325 -5.54 34.85 11.43
N ALA A 326 -6.16 35.92 11.95
CA ALA A 326 -7.02 35.81 13.11
C ALA A 326 -8.30 35.02 12.76
N GLU A 327 -8.74 34.19 13.71
CA GLU A 327 -9.82 33.19 13.71
C GLU A 327 -10.72 33.10 12.47
N VAL A 328 -10.78 31.91 11.84
CA VAL A 328 -11.76 31.56 10.81
C VAL A 328 -12.57 30.35 11.27
N LYS A 329 -13.91 30.46 11.19
CA LYS A 329 -14.83 29.36 11.50
C LYS A 329 -15.58 28.93 10.24
N MET A 330 -15.37 27.68 9.81
CA MET A 330 -16.19 27.01 8.79
C MET A 330 -17.10 25.95 9.42
N GLU A 331 -18.13 26.42 10.11
CA GLU A 331 -19.08 25.58 10.88
C GLU A 331 -19.87 24.59 10.01
N CYS A 332 -20.04 24.86 8.71
CA CYS A 332 -20.79 23.98 7.80
C CYS A 332 -20.08 22.65 7.48
N LEU A 333 -18.75 22.58 7.66
CA LEU A 333 -17.92 21.41 7.36
C LEU A 333 -17.47 20.62 8.62
N TYR A 334 -17.79 21.12 9.83
CA TYR A 334 -17.37 20.53 11.12
C TYR A 334 -15.86 20.37 11.27
N LEU A 335 -15.11 21.39 10.84
CA LEU A 335 -13.66 21.40 11.01
C LEU A 335 -13.34 21.85 12.43
N THR A 336 -12.51 21.07 13.10
CA THR A 336 -11.88 21.43 14.37
C THR A 336 -10.38 21.67 14.14
N ASP A 337 -9.67 22.11 15.18
CA ASP A 337 -8.22 22.36 15.10
C ASP A 337 -7.82 23.46 14.10
N LEU A 338 -8.73 24.40 13.82
CA LEU A 338 -8.45 25.62 13.05
C LEU A 338 -7.77 26.65 13.96
N HIS A 339 -6.52 26.39 14.35
CA HIS A 339 -5.66 27.38 15.00
C HIS A 339 -4.81 28.13 13.97
N THR A 340 -4.11 29.19 14.39
CA THR A 340 -3.41 30.14 13.51
C THR A 340 -2.40 29.50 12.55
N SER A 341 -1.80 28.36 12.90
CA SER A 341 -0.89 27.62 11.99
C SER A 341 -1.59 26.82 10.89
N ASN A 342 -2.90 26.59 11.00
CA ASN A 342 -3.66 25.66 10.12
C ASN A 342 -4.55 26.38 9.10
N TYR A 343 -4.72 27.70 9.23
CA TYR A 343 -5.37 28.53 8.23
C TYR A 343 -4.79 29.94 8.19
N GLY A 344 -4.99 30.62 7.07
CA GLY A 344 -4.42 31.93 6.82
C GLY A 344 -4.86 32.51 5.50
N LEU A 345 -4.09 33.46 4.99
CA LEU A 345 -4.27 34.07 3.69
C LEU A 345 -3.11 33.69 2.76
N ASP A 346 -3.41 33.43 1.49
CA ASP A 346 -2.40 33.29 0.44
C ASP A 346 -1.80 34.66 0.03
N ILE A 347 -0.86 34.66 -0.92
CA ILE A 347 -0.24 35.88 -1.47
C ILE A 347 -1.25 36.87 -2.07
N ASN A 348 -2.45 36.41 -2.45
CA ASN A 348 -3.51 37.22 -3.02
C ASN A 348 -4.54 37.68 -1.96
N GLY A 349 -4.29 37.41 -0.68
CA GLY A 349 -5.22 37.73 0.40
C GLY A 349 -6.44 36.82 0.47
N LYS A 350 -6.43 35.66 -0.20
CA LYS A 350 -7.53 34.69 -0.16
C LYS A 350 -7.36 33.72 0.99
N LEU A 351 -8.47 33.37 1.64
CA LEU A 351 -8.50 32.36 2.70
C LEU A 351 -7.95 31.02 2.20
N CYS A 352 -7.05 30.44 2.99
CA CYS A 352 -6.54 29.10 2.77
C CYS A 352 -6.49 28.31 4.09
N ILE A 353 -7.05 27.12 4.10
CA ILE A 353 -6.96 26.12 5.17
C ILE A 353 -5.98 25.04 4.72
N VAL A 354 -4.89 24.88 5.47
CA VAL A 354 -3.80 23.95 5.15
C VAL A 354 -3.88 22.67 5.97
N ASP A 355 -4.48 22.72 7.16
CA ASP A 355 -4.72 21.55 8.00
C ASP A 355 -5.99 21.71 8.86
N PHE A 356 -6.55 20.60 9.35
CA PHE A 356 -7.73 20.55 10.20
C PHE A 356 -7.90 19.16 10.82
N GLN A 357 -8.80 19.05 11.78
CA GLN A 357 -9.36 17.79 12.24
C GLN A 357 -10.86 17.72 11.93
N ILE A 358 -11.39 16.50 11.76
CA ILE A 358 -12.83 16.30 11.61
C ILE A 358 -13.45 16.16 13.00
N GLY A 359 -14.40 17.04 13.32
CA GLY A 359 -15.14 16.98 14.58
C GLY A 359 -15.89 15.64 14.77
N SER A 360 -15.96 15.17 16.01
CA SER A 360 -16.60 13.89 16.36
C SER A 360 -18.12 13.90 16.17
N HIS A 361 -18.76 15.07 16.25
CA HIS A 361 -20.21 15.21 16.15
C HIS A 361 -20.60 16.34 15.21
N ALA A 362 -21.24 15.97 14.11
CA ALA A 362 -21.90 16.90 13.23
C ALA A 362 -23.22 17.38 13.90
N GLY A 363 -23.18 18.54 14.57
CA GLY A 363 -24.37 19.23 15.13
C GLY A 363 -25.35 19.69 14.05
N SER A 364 -26.62 19.94 14.34
CA SER A 364 -27.57 20.31 13.28
C SER A 364 -27.15 21.59 12.53
N GLY A 365 -27.43 21.68 11.23
CA GLY A 365 -27.06 22.86 10.43
C GLY A 365 -27.65 24.18 10.94
N LYS A 366 -28.81 24.13 11.63
CA LYS A 366 -29.38 25.28 12.33
C LYS A 366 -28.50 25.74 13.50
N SER A 367 -28.00 24.81 14.31
CA SER A 367 -27.11 25.11 15.42
C SER A 367 -25.76 25.62 14.92
N ALA A 368 -25.20 25.01 13.86
CA ALA A 368 -23.97 25.47 13.21
C ALA A 368 -24.13 26.89 12.66
N LEU A 369 -25.26 27.20 12.01
CA LEU A 369 -25.56 28.54 11.52
C LEU A 369 -25.72 29.55 12.65
N GLN A 370 -26.42 29.20 13.73
CA GLN A 370 -26.58 30.07 14.90
C GLN A 370 -25.24 30.40 15.55
N GLU A 371 -24.36 29.41 15.71
CA GLU A 371 -23.03 29.62 16.26
C GLU A 371 -22.16 30.46 15.31
N TYR A 372 -22.24 30.20 14.00
CA TYR A 372 -21.59 31.03 12.99
C TYR A 372 -22.07 32.48 13.07
N LEU A 373 -23.35 32.76 13.29
CA LEU A 373 -23.87 34.14 13.32
C LEU A 373 -23.66 34.87 14.66
N LYS A 374 -23.14 34.19 15.69
CA LYS A 374 -22.96 34.74 17.03
C LYS A 374 -21.98 35.93 17.05
N GLY A 375 -22.34 36.99 17.77
CA GLY A 375 -21.49 38.18 18.00
C GLY A 375 -21.44 39.20 16.86
N GLN A 376 -21.33 38.78 15.60
CA GLN A 376 -21.18 39.67 14.44
C GLN A 376 -22.13 39.34 13.28
N LYS A 377 -23.42 39.16 13.59
CA LYS A 377 -24.43 38.65 12.63
C LYS A 377 -24.42 39.35 11.27
N LYS A 378 -24.38 40.69 11.21
CA LYS A 378 -24.44 41.44 9.94
C LYS A 378 -23.21 41.18 9.07
N LEU A 379 -22.01 41.35 9.64
CA LEU A 379 -20.75 41.11 8.92
C LEU A 379 -20.65 39.65 8.48
N ARG A 380 -20.93 38.70 9.37
CA ARG A 380 -20.87 37.27 9.05
C ARG A 380 -21.94 36.85 8.04
N SER A 381 -23.11 37.49 8.04
CA SER A 381 -24.12 37.24 6.99
C SER A 381 -23.62 37.69 5.61
N GLN A 382 -22.97 38.86 5.54
CA GLN A 382 -22.38 39.34 4.29
C GLN A 382 -21.24 38.43 3.81
N VAL A 383 -20.29 38.10 4.70
CA VAL A 383 -19.19 37.18 4.39
C VAL A 383 -19.72 35.83 3.94
N GLY A 384 -20.70 35.27 4.64
CA GLY A 384 -21.33 34.00 4.28
C GLY A 384 -21.99 34.05 2.89
N LYS A 385 -22.70 35.14 2.58
CA LYS A 385 -23.33 35.36 1.27
C LYS A 385 -22.29 35.40 0.15
N ASP A 386 -21.21 36.15 0.34
CA ASP A 386 -20.12 36.23 -0.64
C ASP A 386 -19.41 34.88 -0.82
N CYS A 387 -19.06 34.19 0.28
CA CYS A 387 -18.46 32.86 0.21
C CYS A 387 -19.34 31.83 -0.49
N PHE A 388 -20.64 31.75 -0.16
CA PHE A 388 -21.54 30.76 -0.77
C PHE A 388 -21.79 31.01 -2.25
N ARG A 389 -21.84 32.28 -2.66
CA ARG A 389 -21.90 32.67 -4.08
C ARG A 389 -20.63 32.26 -4.81
N ASP A 390 -19.47 32.60 -4.25
CA ASP A 390 -18.20 32.49 -4.95
C ASP A 390 -17.66 31.05 -4.99
N TYR A 391 -17.95 30.24 -3.97
CA TYR A 391 -17.42 28.87 -3.86
C TYR A 391 -18.28 27.80 -4.56
N GLY A 392 -19.52 28.12 -4.92
CA GLY A 392 -20.39 27.19 -5.64
C GLY A 392 -20.65 25.86 -4.91
N PHE A 393 -20.73 25.90 -3.57
CA PHE A 393 -20.73 24.72 -2.68
C PHE A 393 -21.66 23.58 -3.14
N SER A 394 -22.90 23.89 -3.57
CA SER A 394 -23.87 22.87 -3.97
C SER A 394 -23.35 21.94 -5.07
N LYS A 395 -22.62 22.48 -6.06
CA LYS A 395 -22.02 21.67 -7.14
C LYS A 395 -20.73 21.01 -6.68
N THR A 396 -19.90 21.76 -5.95
CA THR A 396 -18.55 21.33 -5.60
C THR A 396 -18.51 20.19 -4.59
N VAL A 397 -19.50 20.12 -3.68
CA VAL A 397 -19.64 19.03 -2.70
C VAL A 397 -19.90 17.68 -3.39
N ASP A 398 -20.81 17.64 -4.35
CA ASP A 398 -21.10 16.43 -5.11
C ASP A 398 -19.92 16.05 -6.02
N GLU A 399 -19.18 17.04 -6.55
CA GLU A 399 -17.95 16.78 -7.30
C GLU A 399 -16.84 16.18 -6.42
N ALA A 400 -16.68 16.66 -5.18
CA ALA A 400 -15.71 16.13 -4.23
C ALA A 400 -16.01 14.64 -3.91
N ASP A 401 -17.26 14.30 -3.59
CA ASP A 401 -17.70 12.91 -3.34
C ASP A 401 -17.43 11.99 -4.53
N LYS A 402 -17.71 12.45 -5.76
CA LYS A 402 -17.41 11.71 -6.99
C LYS A 402 -15.91 11.45 -7.15
N ARG A 403 -15.06 12.46 -6.93
CA ARG A 403 -13.59 12.34 -7.07
C ARG A 403 -13.00 11.34 -6.07
N ILE A 404 -13.56 11.26 -4.88
CA ILE A 404 -13.09 10.33 -3.85
C ILE A 404 -13.65 8.94 -4.08
N THR A 405 -14.86 8.80 -4.62
CA THR A 405 -15.41 7.51 -5.02
C THR A 405 -14.54 6.83 -6.08
N PHE A 406 -13.94 7.59 -7.00
CA PHE A 406 -12.95 7.05 -7.95
C PHE A 406 -11.66 6.62 -7.26
N GLN A 407 -11.15 7.43 -6.33
CA GLN A 407 -9.99 7.06 -5.51
C GLN A 407 -10.28 5.82 -4.65
N LYS A 408 -11.50 5.67 -4.13
CA LYS A 408 -11.98 4.50 -3.39
C LYS A 408 -11.89 3.22 -4.21
N LYS A 409 -12.25 3.25 -5.50
CA LYS A 409 -12.10 2.08 -6.38
C LYS A 409 -10.63 1.72 -6.60
N LEU A 410 -9.76 2.72 -6.75
CA LEU A 410 -8.32 2.52 -6.89
C LEU A 410 -7.68 1.95 -5.61
N PHE A 411 -8.20 2.39 -4.48
CA PHE A 411 -7.93 1.95 -3.13
C PHE A 411 -8.41 0.53 -2.83
N GLU A 412 -9.55 0.10 -3.38
CA GLU A 412 -10.07 -1.27 -3.29
C GLU A 412 -9.28 -2.28 -4.16
N GLN A 413 -8.64 -1.82 -5.23
CA GLN A 413 -7.82 -2.66 -6.14
C GLN A 413 -6.43 -2.98 -5.59
N LYS A 414 -5.92 -2.14 -4.68
CA LYS A 414 -4.73 -2.46 -3.88
C LYS A 414 -5.22 -3.00 -2.54
N PRO A 415 -4.50 -3.93 -1.88
CA PRO A 415 -4.95 -4.50 -0.60
C PRO A 415 -4.87 -3.50 0.56
N ILE A 416 -5.08 -2.19 0.32
CA ILE A 416 -5.15 -1.22 1.38
C ILE A 416 -6.44 -1.47 2.15
N TYR A 417 -6.28 -1.87 3.41
CA TYR A 417 -7.39 -2.20 4.28
C TYR A 417 -8.13 -0.92 4.70
N PHE A 418 -9.03 -0.48 3.83
CA PHE A 418 -10.02 0.54 4.13
C PHE A 418 -11.26 -0.14 4.71
N ASN A 419 -11.50 -0.05 6.02
CA ASN A 419 -12.91 -0.02 6.42
C ASN A 419 -13.41 1.37 6.09
N VAL A 420 -14.47 1.42 5.28
CA VAL A 420 -15.28 2.62 5.10
C VAL A 420 -15.53 3.15 6.49
N SER A 421 -15.10 4.39 6.82
CA SER A 421 -15.47 4.95 8.12
C SER A 421 -16.98 4.81 8.20
N GLU A 422 -17.50 4.11 9.21
CA GLU A 422 -18.92 3.70 9.29
C GLU A 422 -19.88 4.91 9.22
N ASN A 423 -19.32 6.13 9.21
CA ASN A 423 -19.97 7.41 9.21
C ASN A 423 -19.71 8.27 7.95
N TYR A 424 -18.93 7.87 6.92
CA TYR A 424 -18.67 8.78 5.78
C TYR A 424 -19.96 9.22 5.08
N ARG A 425 -20.85 8.27 4.75
CA ARG A 425 -22.08 8.61 4.04
C ARG A 425 -23.00 9.49 4.88
N GLN A 426 -23.09 9.22 6.18
CA GLN A 426 -23.86 10.04 7.12
C GLN A 426 -23.25 11.44 7.25
N TYR A 427 -21.92 11.55 7.37
CA TYR A 427 -21.20 12.81 7.37
C TYR A 427 -21.45 13.62 6.10
N PHE A 428 -21.34 12.99 4.92
CA PHE A 428 -21.60 13.63 3.64
C PHE A 428 -23.03 14.19 3.53
N ILE A 429 -24.03 13.41 3.94
CA ILE A 429 -25.43 13.87 3.98
C ILE A 429 -25.57 15.08 4.89
N LYS A 430 -24.99 15.05 6.10
CA LYS A 430 -25.05 16.17 7.04
C LYS A 430 -24.34 17.43 6.50
N VAL A 431 -23.21 17.28 5.84
CA VAL A 431 -22.52 18.41 5.18
C VAL A 431 -23.42 19.01 4.08
N LYS A 432 -24.09 18.18 3.27
CA LYS A 432 -25.06 18.68 2.28
C LYS A 432 -26.23 19.41 2.91
N ASP A 433 -26.80 18.87 3.98
CA ASP A 433 -27.91 19.49 4.70
C ASP A 433 -27.51 20.85 5.30
N ASN A 434 -26.32 20.94 5.89
CA ASN A 434 -25.79 22.20 6.40
C ASN A 434 -25.60 23.23 5.30
N ILE A 435 -24.97 22.83 4.19
CA ILE A 435 -24.74 23.72 3.06
C ILE A 435 -26.05 24.21 2.48
N LYS A 436 -27.07 23.36 2.42
CA LYS A 436 -28.43 23.76 2.03
C LYS A 436 -29.01 24.81 2.99
N ILE A 437 -28.96 24.57 4.30
CA ILE A 437 -29.46 25.50 5.32
C ILE A 437 -28.75 26.86 5.24
N PHE A 438 -27.43 26.86 5.12
CA PHE A 438 -26.64 28.10 4.99
C PHE A 438 -26.97 28.82 3.68
N SER A 439 -27.08 28.10 2.56
CA SER A 439 -27.46 28.67 1.27
C SER A 439 -28.85 29.29 1.30
N GLU A 440 -29.84 28.62 1.89
CA GLU A 440 -31.20 29.14 2.06
C GLU A 440 -31.20 30.40 2.93
N TYR A 441 -30.43 30.42 4.01
CA TYR A 441 -30.32 31.61 4.87
C TYR A 441 -29.68 32.79 4.12
N PHE A 442 -28.53 32.61 3.46
CA PHE A 442 -27.82 33.72 2.80
C PHE A 442 -28.50 34.22 1.53
N ASN A 443 -29.26 33.37 0.83
CA ASN A 443 -30.06 33.78 -0.33
C ASN A 443 -31.28 34.62 0.07
N ASN A 444 -31.81 34.41 1.29
CA ASN A 444 -32.98 35.12 1.82
C ASN A 444 -32.61 36.25 2.80
N ALA A 445 -31.32 36.45 3.08
CA ALA A 445 -30.85 37.53 3.93
C ALA A 445 -30.67 38.80 3.08
N ASP A 446 -31.55 39.77 3.34
CA ASP A 446 -31.50 41.15 2.80
C ASP A 446 -30.45 42.01 3.52
#